data_AF-A0A926IU26-F1
#
_entry.id   AF-A0A926IU26-F1
#
_cell.length_a   1.000
_cell.length_b   1.000
_cell.length_c   1.000
_cell.angle_alpha   90.00
_cell.angle_beta   90.00
_cell.angle_gamma   90.00
#
_symmetry.space_group_name_H-M   'P 1'
#
loop_
_entity.id
_entity.type
_entity.pdbx_description
1 polymer ?
#
loop_
_entity_poly.entity_id
_entity_poly.type
_entity_poly.pdbx_seq_one_letter_code
_entity_poly.pdbx_strand_id
1 'polypeptide(L)'
;MDAEFINLTPENLCDEHVCCIIRKNAHSGIDAKKKWLSERLKEGHIFRKLNVNACVFIEYAPLETAKNLPCVFNNFAVFFNGEFVTVNQIDGATAEKIIKKHSTSKHQISGK
;
A
#
# COMPACT_ATOMS: atom_id res chain seq x y z
N MET A 1 12.86 -13.03 -10.03
CA MET A 1 13.82 -12.28 -9.18
C MET A 1 12.98 -11.46 -8.25
N ASP A 2 12.96 -11.82 -6.97
CA ASP A 2 12.21 -11.08 -5.97
C ASP A 2 12.85 -9.71 -5.77
N ALA A 3 12.04 -8.66 -5.86
CA ALA A 3 12.50 -7.30 -5.67
C ALA A 3 12.95 -7.11 -4.21
N GLU A 4 14.24 -6.81 -4.00
CA GLU A 4 14.81 -6.63 -2.67
C GLU A 4 14.49 -5.23 -2.13
N PHE A 5 13.88 -5.17 -0.94
CA PHE A 5 13.56 -3.92 -0.25
C PHE A 5 14.43 -3.75 0.99
N ILE A 6 14.97 -2.55 1.17
CA ILE A 6 15.71 -2.13 2.35
C ILE A 6 14.87 -1.16 3.18
N ASN A 7 15.07 -1.15 4.50
CA ASN A 7 14.46 -0.14 5.36
C ASN A 7 15.37 1.08 5.44
N LEU A 8 14.79 2.27 5.28
CA LEU A 8 15.51 3.51 5.60
C LEU A 8 15.61 3.64 7.12
N THR A 9 16.81 3.94 7.58
CA THR A 9 17.13 4.17 8.99
C THR A 9 17.87 5.49 9.13
N PRO A 10 17.95 6.08 10.33
CA PRO A 10 18.74 7.29 10.54
C PRO A 10 20.21 7.16 10.09
N GLU A 11 20.76 5.96 10.13
CA GLU A 11 22.16 5.66 9.81
C GLU A 11 22.42 5.58 8.30
N ASN A 12 21.47 5.07 7.49
CA ASN A 12 21.67 4.89 6.05
C ASN A 12 21.03 5.98 5.18
N LEU A 13 20.17 6.83 5.75
CA LEU A 13 19.39 7.84 5.01
C LEU A 13 20.28 8.86 4.26
N CYS A 14 21.48 9.11 4.77
CA CYS A 14 22.46 9.98 4.13
C CYS A 14 23.03 9.37 2.85
N ASP A 15 23.16 8.05 2.79
CA ASP A 15 23.79 7.34 1.67
C ASP A 15 22.76 6.90 0.63
N GLU A 16 21.51 6.69 1.05
CA GLU A 16 20.45 6.21 0.19
C GLU A 16 19.91 7.25 -0.81
N HIS A 17 19.60 6.79 -2.01
CA HIS A 17 18.97 7.59 -3.04
C HIS A 17 17.45 7.68 -2.84
N VAL A 18 16.98 8.79 -2.26
CA VAL A 18 15.57 8.95 -1.86
C VAL A 18 14.70 9.76 -2.83
N CYS A 19 15.22 10.22 -3.96
CA CYS A 19 14.51 11.10 -4.91
C CYS A 19 14.48 10.50 -6.33
N CYS A 20 13.70 11.06 -7.25
CA CYS A 20 13.80 10.72 -8.68
C CYS A 20 14.98 11.43 -9.35
N ILE A 21 15.46 12.53 -8.77
CA ILE A 21 16.50 13.37 -9.34
C ILE A 21 17.86 12.70 -9.10
N ILE A 22 18.36 11.99 -10.11
CA ILE A 22 19.71 11.40 -10.11
C ILE A 22 20.72 12.50 -10.43
N ARG A 23 21.54 12.89 -9.45
CA ARG A 23 22.56 13.94 -9.60
C ARG A 23 23.74 13.71 -8.67
N LYS A 24 24.91 14.19 -9.08
CA LYS A 24 26.16 14.13 -8.29
C LYS A 24 26.25 15.20 -7.20
N ASN A 25 25.66 16.37 -7.41
CA ASN A 25 25.78 17.52 -6.50
C ASN A 25 24.62 17.58 -5.51
N ALA A 26 24.82 18.16 -4.32
CA ALA A 26 23.76 18.39 -3.33
C ALA A 26 22.60 19.23 -3.89
N HIS A 27 21.35 18.92 -3.51
CA HIS A 27 20.15 19.67 -3.90
C HIS A 27 19.28 19.92 -2.70
N SER A 28 18.82 21.17 -2.54
CA SER A 28 17.96 21.57 -1.42
C SER A 28 16.71 20.69 -1.28
N GLY A 29 16.12 20.23 -2.39
CA GLY A 29 14.97 19.31 -2.35
C GLY A 29 15.29 17.91 -1.84
N ILE A 30 16.51 17.42 -2.06
CA ILE A 30 16.97 16.12 -1.51
C ILE A 30 17.21 16.28 -0.01
N ASP A 31 17.85 17.37 0.40
CA ASP A 31 18.13 17.65 1.80
C ASP A 31 16.84 17.83 2.61
N ALA A 32 15.88 18.58 2.06
CA ALA A 32 14.56 18.74 2.65
C ALA A 32 13.81 17.40 2.78
N LYS A 33 13.90 16.53 1.77
CA LYS A 33 13.28 15.19 1.82
C LYS A 33 13.95 14.29 2.86
N LYS A 34 15.29 14.27 2.93
CA LYS A 34 16.03 13.52 3.96
C LYS A 34 15.68 14.03 5.35
N LYS A 35 15.60 15.34 5.54
CA LYS A 35 15.16 15.93 6.81
C LYS A 35 13.75 15.46 7.18
N TRP A 36 12.79 15.55 6.25
CA TRP A 36 11.42 15.10 6.49
C TRP A 36 11.34 13.61 6.84
N LEU A 37 12.06 12.75 6.13
CA LEU A 37 12.14 11.31 6.43
C LEU A 37 12.73 11.06 7.83
N SER A 38 13.79 11.78 8.19
CA SER A 38 14.42 11.65 9.51
C SER A 38 13.48 12.04 10.66
N GLU A 39 12.58 13.00 10.44
CA GLU A 39 11.58 13.41 11.42
C GLU A 39 10.49 12.33 11.56
N ARG A 40 9.97 11.81 10.45
CA ARG A 40 8.95 10.75 10.47
C ARG A 40 9.47 9.43 11.05
N LEU A 41 10.73 9.09 10.82
CA LEU A 41 11.37 7.93 11.45
C LEU A 41 11.33 8.02 12.99
N LYS A 42 11.49 9.23 13.57
CA LYS A 42 11.39 9.44 15.04
C LYS A 42 9.97 9.24 15.57
N GLU A 43 8.96 9.41 14.72
CA GLU A 43 7.56 9.16 15.05
C GLU A 43 7.18 7.67 14.92
N GLY A 44 8.14 6.81 14.53
CA GLY A 44 7.93 5.37 14.38
C GLY A 44 7.46 4.93 13.00
N HIS A 45 7.48 5.81 11.99
CA HIS A 45 7.22 5.42 10.61
C HIS A 45 8.32 4.48 10.10
N ILE A 46 7.95 3.53 9.25
CA ILE A 46 8.90 2.66 8.54
C ILE A 46 8.79 2.96 7.05
N PHE A 47 9.91 3.26 6.41
CA PHE A 47 10.00 3.47 4.97
C PHE A 47 10.80 2.33 4.34
N ARG A 48 10.14 1.53 3.49
CA ARG A 48 10.80 0.46 2.73
C ARG A 48 11.10 0.94 1.32
N LYS A 49 12.36 1.01 0.93
CA LYS A 49 12.81 1.45 -0.39
C LYS A 49 13.25 0.23 -1.21
N LEU A 50 12.94 0.22 -2.51
CA LEU A 50 13.51 -0.76 -3.42
C LEU A 50 15.04 -0.57 -3.49
N ASN A 51 15.82 -1.65 -3.46
CA ASN A 51 17.28 -1.60 -3.46
C ASN A 51 17.88 -1.23 -4.85
N VAL A 52 17.49 -0.05 -5.35
CA VAL A 52 17.93 0.52 -6.63
C VAL A 52 18.02 2.05 -6.49
N ASN A 53 18.66 2.70 -7.46
CA ASN A 53 18.74 4.17 -7.54
C ASN A 53 17.47 4.76 -8.16
N ALA A 54 16.33 4.60 -7.47
CA ALA A 54 15.04 5.17 -7.87
C ALA A 54 14.18 5.54 -6.66
N CYS A 55 13.18 6.40 -6.88
CA CYS A 55 12.24 6.85 -5.87
C CYS A 55 11.08 5.88 -5.68
N VAL A 56 11.37 4.63 -5.33
CA VAL A 56 10.36 3.59 -5.08
C VAL A 56 10.41 3.23 -3.62
N PHE A 57 9.40 3.66 -2.86
CA PHE A 57 9.27 3.35 -1.45
C PHE A 57 7.83 3.11 -1.04
N ILE A 58 7.66 2.35 0.04
CA ILE A 58 6.40 2.08 0.72
C ILE A 58 6.52 2.70 2.11
N GLU A 59 5.55 3.53 2.47
CA GLU A 59 5.43 4.09 3.80
C GLU A 59 4.50 3.23 4.66
N TYR A 60 4.95 2.89 5.86
CA TYR A 60 4.15 2.30 6.91
C TYR A 60 4.06 3.28 8.07
N ALA A 61 2.88 3.86 8.27
CA ALA A 61 2.60 4.67 9.44
C ALA A 61 2.38 3.78 10.69
N PRO A 62 2.72 4.27 11.90
CA PRO A 62 2.38 3.60 13.14
C PRO A 62 0.88 3.33 13.27
N LEU A 63 0.54 2.22 13.94
CA LEU A 63 -0.86 1.83 14.18
C LEU A 63 -1.65 2.95 14.88
N GLU A 64 -1.07 3.58 15.89
CA GLU A 64 -1.72 4.66 16.64
C GLU A 64 -1.97 5.90 15.78
N THR A 65 -1.03 6.26 14.90
CA THR A 65 -1.23 7.33 13.90
C THR A 65 -2.40 7.00 12.98
N ALA A 66 -2.49 5.76 12.49
CA ALA A 66 -3.59 5.33 11.63
C ALA A 66 -4.95 5.36 12.35
N LYS A 67 -5.01 4.97 13.62
CA LYS A 67 -6.23 5.00 14.44
C LYS A 67 -6.70 6.42 14.78
N ASN A 68 -5.77 7.37 14.93
CA ASN A 68 -6.07 8.75 15.31
C ASN A 68 -6.42 9.64 14.11
N LEU A 69 -6.40 9.12 12.87
CA LEU A 69 -6.84 9.87 11.70
C LEU A 69 -8.32 10.25 11.84
N PRO A 70 -8.70 11.52 11.59
CA PRO A 70 -10.09 11.95 11.65
C PRO A 70 -10.84 11.42 10.41
N CYS A 71 -11.26 10.16 10.45
CA CYS A 71 -12.07 9.56 9.39
C CYS A 71 -12.96 8.45 9.95
N VAL A 72 -14.21 8.38 9.47
CA VAL A 72 -15.03 7.17 9.55
C VAL A 72 -14.48 6.17 8.54
N PHE A 73 -13.41 5.45 8.91
CA PHE A 73 -12.83 4.44 8.03
C PHE A 73 -13.68 3.17 8.09
N ASN A 74 -14.60 3.01 7.13
CA ASN A 74 -15.33 1.77 6.93
C ASN A 74 -14.86 1.12 5.63
N ASN A 75 -14.01 0.09 5.74
CA ASN A 75 -13.60 -0.71 4.60
C ASN A 75 -14.34 -2.05 4.69
N PHE A 76 -15.35 -2.21 3.84
CA PHE A 76 -15.95 -3.52 3.61
C PHE A 76 -15.29 -4.12 2.39
N ALA A 77 -14.90 -5.38 2.44
CA ALA A 77 -14.55 -6.13 1.25
C ALA A 77 -15.42 -7.38 1.23
N VAL A 78 -16.21 -7.53 0.17
CA VAL A 78 -17.01 -8.74 -0.04
C VAL A 78 -16.19 -9.69 -0.88
N PHE A 79 -15.95 -10.87 -0.32
CA PHE A 79 -15.42 -12.02 -1.04
C PHE A 79 -16.49 -13.10 -1.10
N PHE A 80 -16.64 -13.73 -2.25
CA PHE A 80 -17.56 -14.85 -2.42
C PHE A 80 -16.85 -15.97 -3.17
N ASN A 81 -16.90 -17.19 -2.63
CA ASN A 81 -16.21 -18.36 -3.17
C ASN A 81 -14.70 -18.17 -3.44
N GLY A 82 -14.02 -17.36 -2.61
CA GLY A 82 -12.60 -17.07 -2.73
C GLY A 82 -12.24 -15.92 -3.69
N GLU A 83 -13.22 -15.33 -4.38
CA GLU A 83 -13.00 -14.23 -5.32
C GLU A 83 -13.41 -12.88 -4.71
N PHE A 84 -12.66 -11.83 -5.03
CA PHE A 84 -13.00 -10.46 -4.67
C PHE A 84 -14.19 -9.96 -5.49
N VAL A 85 -15.20 -9.40 -4.81
CA VAL A 85 -16.42 -8.89 -5.44
C VAL A 85 -16.48 -7.37 -5.43
N THR A 86 -16.36 -6.74 -4.26
CA THR A 86 -16.49 -5.27 -4.14
C THR A 86 -15.91 -4.76 -2.81
N VAL A 87 -15.54 -3.48 -2.76
CA VAL A 87 -15.17 -2.74 -1.55
C VAL A 87 -16.35 -1.96 -0.91
N ASN A 88 -17.55 -2.13 -1.44
CA ASN A 88 -18.75 -1.48 -0.90
C ASN A 88 -19.52 -2.43 0.02
N GLN A 89 -20.17 -1.88 1.04
CA GLN A 89 -21.17 -2.64 1.79
C GLN A 89 -22.30 -3.04 0.84
N ILE A 90 -22.72 -4.30 0.88
CA ILE A 90 -23.83 -4.80 0.06
C ILE A 90 -25.05 -5.08 0.95
N ASP A 91 -26.23 -4.89 0.38
CA ASP A 91 -27.49 -5.28 0.99
C ASP A 91 -27.84 -6.74 0.66
N GLY A 92 -28.89 -7.27 1.30
CA GLY A 92 -29.36 -8.65 1.07
C GLY A 92 -29.75 -8.91 -0.39
N ALA A 93 -30.39 -7.93 -1.05
CA ALA A 93 -30.79 -8.06 -2.45
C ALA A 93 -29.57 -8.20 -3.40
N THR A 94 -28.50 -7.46 -3.14
CA THR A 94 -27.24 -7.56 -3.89
C THR A 94 -26.54 -8.90 -3.61
N ALA A 95 -26.52 -9.36 -2.36
CA ALA A 95 -25.98 -10.66 -2.01
C ALA A 95 -26.69 -11.81 -2.76
N GLU A 96 -28.03 -11.79 -2.81
CA GLU A 96 -28.80 -12.79 -3.57
C GLU A 96 -28.48 -12.77 -5.07
N LYS A 97 -28.28 -11.59 -5.66
CA LYS A 97 -27.89 -11.47 -7.08
C LYS A 97 -26.51 -12.08 -7.34
N ILE A 98 -25.54 -11.85 -6.45
CA ILE A 98 -24.20 -12.43 -6.56
C ILE A 98 -24.29 -13.96 -6.51
N ILE A 99 -25.06 -14.51 -5.57
CA ILE A 99 -25.28 -15.96 -5.44
C ILE A 99 -25.95 -16.52 -6.70
N LYS A 100 -27.05 -15.92 -7.17
CA LYS A 100 -27.79 -16.38 -8.36
C LYS A 100 -26.92 -16.37 -9.62
N LYS A 101 -26.10 -15.31 -9.81
CA LYS A 101 -25.20 -15.18 -10.96
C LYS A 101 -24.14 -16.28 -10.98
N HIS A 102 -23.60 -16.67 -9.83
CA HIS A 102 -22.64 -17.77 -9.77
C HIS A 102 -23.29 -19.16 -9.92
N SER A 103 -24.50 -19.36 -9.40
CA SER A 103 -25.25 -20.61 -9.60
C SER A 103 -25.62 -20.86 -11.06
N THR A 104 -25.92 -19.80 -11.81
CA THR A 104 -26.19 -19.88 -13.26
C THR A 104 -24.92 -20.08 -14.09
N SER A 105 -23.77 -19.53 -13.65
CA SER A 105 -22.50 -19.74 -14.35
C SER A 105 -21.97 -21.18 -14.25
N LYS A 106 -22.28 -21.92 -13.17
CA LYS A 106 -21.94 -23.36 -13.06
C LYS A 106 -22.78 -24.27 -13.97
N HIS A 107 -24.00 -23.86 -14.34
CA HIS A 107 -24.86 -24.65 -15.22
C HIS A 107 -24.48 -24.57 -16.71
N GLN A 108 -23.63 -23.62 -17.11
CA GLN A 108 -23.14 -23.55 -18.51
C GLN A 108 -21.91 -24.43 -18.79
N ILE A 109 -21.30 -25.05 -17.77
CA ILE A 109 -20.06 -25.85 -17.95
C ILE A 109 -20.33 -27.36 -17.84
N SER A 110 -21.49 -27.79 -17.31
CA SER A 110 -21.86 -29.21 -17.18
C SER A 110 -22.63 -29.78 -18.39
N GLY A 111 -22.51 -29.15 -19.56
CA GLY A 111 -23.27 -29.50 -20.77
C GLY A 111 -22.40 -29.82 -21.99
N LYS A 112 -21.21 -30.40 -21.79
CA LYS A 112 -20.43 -31.06 -22.84
C LYS A 112 -19.94 -32.41 -22.36
#